data_AF-A0A8C9ZX01-F1
#
_entry.id   AF-A0A8C9ZX01-F1
#
_cell.length_a   1.000
_cell.length_b   1.000
_cell.length_c   1.000
_cell.angle_alpha   90.00
_cell.angle_beta   90.00
_cell.angle_gamma   90.00
#
_symmetry.space_group_name_H-M   'P 1'
#
loop_
_entity.id
_entity.type
_entity.pdbx_description
1 polymer ?
#
loop_
_entity_poly.entity_id
_entity_poly.type
_entity_poly.pdbx_seq_one_letter_code
_entity_poly.pdbx_strand_id
1 'polypeptide(L)'
;MSSTKKPDGDERFLRVQKDPRFWEMPERDRKIKIDKRFQSMFHDKRFKEKYTVDKRGRPINQTSTEDLKRFYKLSDSEDDEDEGDAERKKAAEGKKKKKVKEKLFEKKTLKNLG
;
A
#
# COMPACT_ATOMS: atom_id res chain seq x y z
N MET A 1 17.62 3.22 -20.73
CA MET A 1 16.38 3.57 -21.46
C MET A 1 15.37 2.45 -21.21
N SER A 2 14.59 2.53 -20.13
CA SER A 2 13.59 1.51 -19.79
C SER A 2 12.30 1.79 -20.55
N SER A 3 11.99 0.95 -21.52
CA SER A 3 10.78 1.04 -22.33
C SER A 3 9.53 0.83 -21.49
N THR A 4 8.67 1.84 -21.42
CA THR A 4 7.30 1.74 -20.91
C THR A 4 6.44 0.99 -21.93
N LYS A 5 6.59 -0.34 -22.00
CA LYS A 5 5.70 -1.16 -22.80
C LYS A 5 4.39 -1.29 -22.03
N LYS A 6 3.30 -0.66 -22.50
CA LYS A 6 1.94 -1.00 -22.04
C LYS A 6 1.81 -2.52 -22.19
N PRO A 7 1.36 -3.28 -21.18
CA PRO A 7 1.16 -4.70 -21.36
C PRO A 7 0.13 -4.86 -22.48
N ASP A 8 0.57 -5.37 -23.63
CA ASP A 8 -0.32 -5.78 -24.70
C ASP A 8 -1.37 -6.70 -24.05
N GLY A 9 -2.63 -6.28 -24.06
CA GLY A 9 -3.70 -7.00 -23.37
C GLY A 9 -3.82 -8.39 -23.96
N ASP A 10 -3.57 -9.42 -23.17
CA ASP A 10 -3.75 -10.82 -23.56
C ASP A 10 -5.16 -11.01 -24.15
N GLU A 11 -5.21 -11.54 -25.38
CA GLU A 11 -6.44 -11.70 -26.16
C GLU A 11 -7.53 -12.44 -25.39
N ARG A 12 -7.12 -13.37 -24.51
CA ARG A 12 -8.01 -14.15 -23.66
C ARG A 12 -8.84 -13.28 -22.69
N PHE A 13 -8.34 -12.10 -22.32
CA PHE A 13 -8.96 -11.20 -21.33
C PHE A 13 -9.52 -9.91 -21.93
N LEU A 14 -9.50 -9.73 -23.26
CA LEU A 14 -10.06 -8.53 -23.91
C LEU A 14 -11.53 -8.31 -23.58
N ARG A 15 -12.29 -9.41 -23.40
CA ARG A 15 -13.71 -9.35 -23.04
C ARG A 15 -13.93 -8.88 -21.60
N VAL A 16 -13.03 -9.19 -20.68
CA VAL A 16 -13.15 -8.85 -19.24
C VAL A 16 -13.13 -7.33 -19.04
N GLN A 17 -12.32 -6.60 -19.81
CA GLN A 17 -12.24 -5.13 -19.71
C GLN A 17 -13.53 -4.42 -20.16
N LYS A 18 -14.26 -5.01 -21.12
CA LYS A 18 -15.45 -4.41 -21.74
C LYS A 18 -16.76 -4.89 -21.13
N ASP A 19 -16.76 -6.05 -20.49
CA ASP A 19 -17.97 -6.68 -19.96
C ASP A 19 -18.29 -6.11 -18.56
N PRO A 20 -19.45 -5.44 -18.39
CA PRO A 20 -19.81 -4.77 -17.14
C PRO A 20 -19.93 -5.71 -15.95
N ARG A 21 -20.04 -7.03 -16.17
CA ARG A 21 -20.01 -8.03 -15.08
C ARG A 21 -18.68 -8.06 -14.34
N PHE A 22 -17.60 -7.68 -15.00
CA PHE A 22 -16.26 -7.63 -14.41
C PHE A 22 -15.85 -6.21 -14.01
N TRP A 23 -16.76 -5.24 -14.13
CA TRP A 23 -16.49 -3.91 -13.60
C TRP A 23 -16.55 -3.94 -12.08
N GLU A 24 -15.54 -3.34 -11.46
CA GLU A 24 -15.55 -3.15 -10.02
C GLU A 24 -16.67 -2.19 -9.62
N MET A 25 -17.29 -2.45 -8.46
CA MET A 25 -18.31 -1.59 -7.92
C MET A 25 -17.74 -0.17 -7.69
N PRO A 26 -18.41 0.89 -8.14
CA PRO A 26 -17.94 2.26 -7.95
C PRO A 26 -17.66 2.59 -6.49
N GLU A 27 -16.64 3.39 -6.21
CA GLU A 27 -16.27 3.74 -4.83
C GLU A 27 -17.42 4.34 -4.02
N ARG A 28 -18.28 5.11 -4.70
CA ARG A 28 -19.47 5.71 -4.09
C ARG A 28 -20.46 4.67 -3.57
N ASP A 29 -20.53 3.51 -4.18
CA ASP A 29 -21.45 2.44 -3.78
C ASP A 29 -20.73 1.46 -2.84
N ARG A 30 -19.39 1.40 -2.93
CA ARG A 30 -18.53 0.60 -2.05
C ARG A 30 -18.39 1.13 -0.63
N LYS A 31 -18.40 2.46 -0.44
CA LYS A 31 -18.14 3.10 0.85
C LYS A 31 -19.43 3.59 1.53
N ILE A 32 -19.54 3.36 2.84
CA ILE A 32 -20.67 3.75 3.70
C ILE A 32 -20.35 5.10 4.37
N LYS A 33 -21.35 5.97 4.57
CA LYS A 33 -21.16 7.21 5.33
C LYS A 33 -20.85 6.90 6.80
N ILE A 34 -19.84 7.55 7.34
CA ILE A 34 -19.52 7.40 8.76
C ILE A 34 -20.50 8.19 9.65
N ASP A 35 -20.91 7.59 10.76
CA ASP A 35 -21.67 8.26 11.82
C ASP A 35 -20.70 9.06 12.70
N LYS A 36 -21.16 10.21 13.23
CA LYS A 36 -20.41 11.13 14.10
C LYS A 36 -19.75 10.42 15.28
N ARG A 37 -20.40 9.38 15.82
CA ARG A 37 -19.88 8.60 16.97
C ARG A 37 -18.54 7.91 16.68
N PHE A 38 -18.24 7.62 15.41
CA PHE A 38 -17.08 6.83 15.00
C PHE A 38 -16.01 7.65 14.27
N GLN A 39 -16.23 8.94 14.04
CA GLN A 39 -15.25 9.81 13.37
C GLN A 39 -13.91 9.86 14.13
N SER A 40 -13.96 9.82 15.47
CA SER A 40 -12.75 9.85 16.31
C SER A 40 -11.81 8.66 16.09
N MET A 41 -12.28 7.54 15.52
CA MET A 41 -11.44 6.36 15.25
C MET A 41 -10.31 6.62 14.25
N PHE A 42 -10.44 7.63 13.41
CA PHE A 42 -9.43 7.98 12.41
C PHE A 42 -8.29 8.82 13.01
N HIS A 43 -8.59 9.59 14.06
CA HIS A 43 -7.70 10.60 14.61
C HIS A 43 -7.07 10.16 15.94
N ASP A 44 -7.85 9.47 16.77
CA ASP A 44 -7.46 9.11 18.13
C ASP A 44 -6.45 7.94 18.15
N LYS A 45 -5.37 8.14 18.90
CA LYS A 45 -4.26 7.19 19.04
C LYS A 45 -4.71 5.86 19.63
N ARG A 46 -5.78 5.84 20.42
CA ARG A 46 -6.36 4.62 20.99
C ARG A 46 -6.79 3.61 19.91
N PHE A 47 -7.09 4.08 18.71
CA PHE A 47 -7.54 3.26 17.58
C PHE A 47 -6.48 3.11 16.48
N LYS A 48 -5.32 3.78 16.58
CA LYS A 48 -4.22 3.74 15.59
C LYS A 48 -3.29 2.55 15.85
N GLU A 49 -3.73 1.34 15.50
CA GLU A 49 -2.95 0.11 15.59
C GLU A 49 -2.17 -0.16 14.27
N LYS A 50 -0.95 -0.68 14.40
CA LYS A 50 -0.08 -1.02 13.27
C LYS A 50 0.13 -2.54 13.23
N TYR A 51 -0.34 -3.18 12.16
CA TYR A 51 -0.15 -4.59 11.93
C TYR A 51 1.13 -4.82 11.11
N THR A 52 2.05 -5.58 11.66
CA THR A 52 3.32 -5.94 11.00
C THR A 52 3.26 -7.30 10.30
N VAL A 53 2.28 -8.14 10.67
CA VAL A 53 2.16 -9.51 10.20
C VAL A 53 0.68 -9.84 9.99
N ASP A 54 0.33 -10.43 8.85
CA ASP A 54 -1.01 -10.93 8.54
C ASP A 54 -1.31 -12.24 9.31
N LYS A 55 -2.57 -12.68 9.36
CA LYS A 55 -2.99 -13.99 9.91
C LYS A 55 -2.25 -15.18 9.30
N ARG A 56 -1.68 -15.00 8.10
CA ARG A 56 -0.86 -15.98 7.37
C ARG A 56 0.65 -15.86 7.63
N GLY A 57 1.08 -15.05 8.59
CA GLY A 57 2.50 -14.87 8.93
C GLY A 57 3.30 -14.03 7.93
N ARG A 58 2.67 -13.47 6.89
CA ARG A 58 3.35 -12.63 5.91
C ARG A 58 3.59 -11.24 6.50
N PRO A 59 4.80 -10.67 6.35
CA PRO A 59 5.05 -9.31 6.80
C PRO A 59 4.23 -8.34 5.95
N ILE A 60 3.42 -7.52 6.62
CA ILE A 60 2.60 -6.48 6.01
C ILE A 60 2.88 -5.14 6.69
N ASN A 61 2.60 -4.06 5.99
CA ASN A 61 2.62 -2.72 6.57
C ASN A 61 1.21 -2.15 6.39
N GLN A 62 0.28 -2.50 7.28
CA GLN A 62 -1.08 -1.98 7.28
C GLN A 62 -1.38 -1.32 8.62
N THR A 63 -2.15 -0.24 8.59
CA THR A 63 -2.67 0.41 9.79
C THR A 63 -4.18 0.31 9.85
N SER A 64 -4.73 0.25 11.06
CA SER A 64 -6.18 0.24 11.28
C SER A 64 -6.88 1.40 10.57
N THR A 65 -6.27 2.59 10.56
CA THR A 65 -6.81 3.77 9.87
C THR A 65 -6.93 3.58 8.35
N GLU A 66 -5.93 2.95 7.73
CA GLU A 66 -5.93 2.68 6.30
C GLU A 66 -7.01 1.66 5.93
N ASP A 67 -7.18 0.63 6.77
CA ASP A 67 -8.22 -0.38 6.58
C ASP A 67 -9.63 0.23 6.72
N LEU A 68 -9.86 1.11 7.70
CA LEU A 68 -11.14 1.79 7.89
C LEU A 68 -11.48 2.73 6.72
N LYS A 69 -10.48 3.40 6.12
CA LYS A 69 -10.68 4.27 4.94
C LYS A 69 -11.21 3.50 3.71
N ARG A 70 -11.08 2.17 3.66
CA ARG A 70 -11.63 1.35 2.55
C ARG A 70 -13.15 1.24 2.60
N PHE A 71 -13.73 1.28 3.80
CA PHE A 71 -15.16 1.04 4.02
C PHE A 71 -15.96 2.31 4.24
N TYR A 72 -15.36 3.36 4.78
CA TYR A 72 -16.08 4.56 5.17
C TYR A 72 -15.75 5.77 4.31
N LYS A 73 -16.77 6.57 4.02
CA LYS A 73 -16.62 7.91 3.44
C LYS A 73 -16.40 8.91 4.57
N LEU A 74 -15.22 9.51 4.60
CA LEU A 74 -14.94 10.71 5.38
C LEU A 74 -15.50 11.89 4.59
N SER A 75 -16.34 12.72 5.21
CA SER A 75 -16.75 13.97 4.59
C SER A 75 -15.52 14.87 4.42
N ASP A 76 -15.44 15.53 3.26
CA ASP A 76 -14.29 16.22 2.63
C ASP A 76 -13.64 17.40 3.41
N SER A 77 -13.79 17.45 4.74
CA SER A 77 -13.35 18.59 5.56
C SER A 77 -12.25 18.25 6.58
N GLU A 78 -11.72 17.02 6.59
CA GLU A 78 -10.69 16.58 7.56
C GLU A 78 -9.64 15.63 6.95
N ASP A 79 -9.16 15.89 5.74
CA ASP A 79 -8.02 15.17 5.13
C ASP A 79 -6.72 15.97 5.28
N ASP A 80 -6.35 16.34 6.51
CA ASP A 80 -5.12 17.10 6.81
C ASP A 80 -4.18 16.37 7.80
N GLU A 81 -4.11 15.03 7.74
CA GLU A 81 -3.08 14.25 8.45
C GLU A 81 -2.53 13.10 7.58
N ASP A 82 -1.92 13.42 6.44
CA ASP A 82 -1.06 12.49 5.68
C ASP A 82 0.45 12.82 5.80
N GLU A 83 0.94 13.08 7.02
CA GLU A 83 2.40 13.16 7.27
C GLU A 83 3.05 11.79 7.49
N GLY A 84 2.26 10.71 7.62
CA GLY A 84 2.75 9.40 8.05
C GLY A 84 3.20 8.42 6.95
N ASP A 85 2.76 8.59 5.69
CA ASP A 85 3.06 7.64 4.60
C ASP A 85 4.39 7.94 3.89
N ALA A 86 4.77 9.22 3.81
CA ALA A 86 6.01 9.65 3.15
C ALA A 86 7.28 9.14 3.86
N GLU A 87 7.29 9.09 5.19
CA GLU A 87 8.43 8.56 5.96
C GLU A 87 8.62 7.04 5.81
N ARG A 88 7.52 6.28 5.69
CA ARG A 88 7.58 4.81 5.63
C ARG A 88 8.06 4.27 4.29
N LYS A 89 7.69 4.92 3.18
CA LYS A 89 8.24 4.61 1.86
C LYS A 89 9.77 4.83 1.83
N LYS A 90 10.26 5.91 2.44
CA LYS A 90 11.70 6.17 2.57
C LYS A 90 12.43 5.15 3.46
N ALA A 91 11.82 4.71 4.56
CA ALA A 91 12.41 3.71 5.46
C ALA A 91 12.51 2.31 4.80
N ALA A 92 11.49 1.90 4.05
CA ALA A 92 11.50 0.63 3.31
C ALA A 92 12.54 0.62 2.16
N GLU A 93 12.69 1.75 1.46
CA GLU A 93 13.68 1.91 0.41
C GLU A 93 15.13 1.95 0.96
N GLY A 94 15.34 2.63 2.09
CA GLY A 94 16.64 2.71 2.77
C GLY A 94 17.16 1.34 3.25
N LYS A 95 16.28 0.49 3.80
CA LYS A 95 16.65 -0.88 4.22
C LYS A 95 17.00 -1.79 3.04
N LYS A 96 16.31 -1.65 1.89
CA LYS A 96 16.67 -2.37 0.66
C LYS A 96 18.03 -1.92 0.11
N LYS A 97 18.30 -0.62 0.07
CA LYS A 97 19.59 -0.06 -0.40
C LYS A 97 20.77 -0.50 0.48
N LYS A 98 20.63 -0.56 1.81
CA LYS A 98 21.67 -1.06 2.73
C LYS A 98 22.01 -2.53 2.49
N LYS A 99 20.99 -3.41 2.42
CA LYS A 99 21.19 -4.85 2.16
C LYS A 99 21.85 -5.13 0.80
N VAL A 100 21.56 -4.34 -0.23
CA VAL A 100 22.19 -4.48 -1.55
C VAL A 100 23.65 -4.03 -1.51
N LYS A 101 23.98 -2.94 -0.80
CA LYS A 101 25.36 -2.46 -0.65
C LYS A 101 26.25 -3.44 0.14
N GLU A 102 25.75 -4.01 1.24
CA GLU A 102 26.48 -5.04 2.02
C GLU A 102 26.81 -6.27 1.17
N LYS A 103 25.82 -6.83 0.46
CA LYS A 103 26.03 -7.98 -0.43
C LYS A 103 27.00 -7.68 -1.59
N LEU A 104 27.04 -6.44 -2.07
CA LEU A 104 27.97 -6.02 -3.11
C LEU A 104 29.39 -5.85 -2.56
N PHE A 105 29.54 -5.38 -1.32
CA PHE A 105 30.83 -5.25 -0.65
C PHE A 105 31.44 -6.63 -0.36
N GLU A 106 30.66 -7.56 0.16
CA GLU A 106 31.08 -8.93 0.46
C GLU A 106 31.46 -9.73 -0.81
N LYS A 107 30.76 -9.51 -1.93
CA LYS A 107 31.15 -10.08 -3.23
C LYS A 107 32.42 -9.48 -3.81
N LYS A 108 32.74 -8.22 -3.48
CA LYS A 108 33.96 -7.56 -3.93
C LYS A 108 35.17 -8.00 -3.11
N THR A 109 35.02 -8.16 -1.80
CA THR A 109 36.10 -8.65 -0.93
C THR A 109 36.48 -10.08 -1.27
N LEU A 110 35.52 -10.97 -1.54
CA LEU A 110 35.77 -12.36 -1.93
C LEU A 110 36.44 -12.50 -3.32
N LYS A 111 36.33 -11.51 -4.19
CA LYS A 111 37.01 -11.51 -5.51
C LYS A 111 38.47 -11.04 -5.46
N ASN A 112 38.90 -10.41 -4.36
CA ASN A 112 40.24 -9.87 -4.21
C ASN A 112 41.17 -10.80 -3.41
N LEU A 113 40.70 -11.99 -3.05
CA LEU A 113 41.40 -13.00 -2.25
C LEU A 113 41.77 -14.27 -3.05
N GLY A 114 41.62 -14.24 -4.37
CA GLY A 114 42.11 -15.26 -5.32
C GLY A 114 42.87 -14.59 -6.44
#